data_AF-A0A954ZBN6-F1
#
_entry.id   AF-A0A954ZBN6-F1
#
_cell.length_a   1.000
_cell.length_b   1.000
_cell.length_c   1.000
_cell.angle_alpha   90.00
_cell.angle_beta   90.00
_cell.angle_gamma   90.00
#
_symmetry.space_group_name_H-M   'P 1'
#
loop_
_entity.id
_entity.type
_entity.pdbx_description
1 polymer ?
#
loop_
_entity_poly.entity_id
_entity_poly.type
_entity_poly.pdbx_seq_one_letter_code
_entity_poly.pdbx_strand_id
1 'polypeptide(L)'
;MSISELERARDLYPGVPDALLVERLVEELALKLELEPPTDLHRAASFQGIKDIHVAEMDWAGMLAPSESGGFIITVRRADQPHRRNFTIGHEITHTLL
;
A
#
# COMPACT_ATOMS: atom_id res chain seq x y z
N MET A 1 -2.29 12.92 -16.14
CA MET A 1 -1.82 12.06 -15.04
C MET A 1 -2.33 12.70 -13.76
N SER A 2 -2.99 11.92 -12.90
CA SER A 2 -3.33 12.38 -11.54
C SER A 2 -2.03 12.55 -10.77
N ILE A 3 -1.87 13.64 -10.03
CA ILE A 3 -0.78 13.86 -9.08
C ILE A 3 -0.93 12.83 -7.93
N SER A 4 0.18 12.29 -7.41
CA SER A 4 0.13 11.30 -6.32
C SER A 4 -0.41 11.89 -5.01
N GLU A 5 -0.72 11.04 -4.02
CA GLU A 5 -1.16 11.53 -2.70
C GLU A 5 -0.03 12.25 -1.96
N LEU A 6 1.20 11.72 -2.04
CA LEU A 6 2.37 12.35 -1.46
C LEU A 6 2.71 13.69 -2.14
N GLU A 7 2.64 13.76 -3.48
CA GLU A 7 2.86 15.03 -4.19
C GLU A 7 1.85 16.10 -3.75
N ARG A 8 0.55 15.75 -3.62
CA ARG A 8 -0.46 16.66 -3.08
C ARG A 8 -0.17 17.07 -1.64
N ALA A 9 0.31 16.14 -0.80
CA ALA A 9 0.67 16.43 0.58
C ALA A 9 1.86 17.40 0.68
N ARG A 10 2.86 17.27 -0.20
CA ARG A 10 4.01 18.19 -0.25
C ARG A 10 3.58 19.63 -0.56
N ASP A 11 2.62 19.81 -1.46
CA ASP A 11 2.08 21.13 -1.80
C ASP A 11 1.30 21.75 -0.63
N LEU A 12 0.55 20.94 0.13
CA LEU A 12 -0.24 21.39 1.27
C LEU A 12 0.61 21.68 2.52
N TYR A 13 1.72 20.96 2.69
CA TYR A 13 2.57 21.01 3.88
C TYR A 13 4.05 21.21 3.50
N PRO A 14 4.41 22.36 2.90
CA PRO A 14 5.76 22.60 2.40
C PRO A 14 6.79 22.53 3.53
N GLY A 15 7.90 21.82 3.28
CA GLY A 15 9.01 21.68 4.22
C GLY A 15 8.85 20.57 5.27
N VAL A 16 7.71 19.88 5.32
CA VAL A 16 7.55 18.67 6.14
C VAL A 16 8.26 17.50 5.45
N PRO A 17 9.08 16.71 6.16
CA PRO A 17 9.71 15.52 5.59
C PRO A 17 8.70 14.50 5.06
N ASP A 18 8.99 13.90 3.90
CA ASP A 18 8.11 12.91 3.25
C ASP A 18 7.71 11.75 4.15
N ALA A 19 8.62 11.27 5.01
CA ALA A 19 8.32 10.20 5.96
C ALA A 19 7.13 10.54 6.86
N LEU A 20 7.07 11.77 7.38
CA LEU A 20 5.95 12.23 8.22
C LEU A 20 4.66 12.43 7.40
N LEU A 21 4.79 12.83 6.14
CA LEU A 21 3.63 12.93 5.24
C LEU A 21 3.04 11.54 4.94
N VAL A 22 3.88 10.54 4.67
CA VAL A 22 3.45 9.16 4.45
C VAL A 22 2.82 8.57 5.71
N GLU A 23 3.44 8.76 6.88
CA GLU A 23 2.86 8.33 8.16
C GLU A 23 1.45 8.89 8.34
N ARG A 24 1.29 10.20 8.12
CA ARG A 24 -0.01 10.87 8.20
C ARG A 24 -1.03 10.32 7.19
N LEU A 25 -0.62 10.11 5.93
CA LEU A 25 -1.50 9.55 4.90
C LEU A 25 -1.97 8.14 5.27
N VAL A 26 -1.09 7.32 5.84
CA VAL A 26 -1.42 5.97 6.32
C VAL A 26 -2.37 6.04 7.53
N GLU A 27 -2.14 6.95 8.48
CA GLU A 27 -3.05 7.17 9.61
C GLU A 27 -4.43 7.65 9.15
N GLU A 28 -4.50 8.59 8.22
CA GLU A 28 -5.75 9.09 7.63
C GLU A 28 -6.50 7.96 6.89
N LEU A 29 -5.78 7.11 6.16
CA LEU A 29 -6.34 5.91 5.52
C LEU A 29 -6.91 4.93 6.56
N ALA A 30 -6.16 4.64 7.61
CA ALA A 30 -6.58 3.75 8.67
C ALA A 30 -7.83 4.26 9.40
N LEU A 31 -7.87 5.55 9.73
CA LEU A 31 -9.04 6.20 10.34
C LEU A 31 -10.25 6.16 9.41
N LYS A 32 -10.07 6.50 8.13
CA LYS A 32 -11.15 6.51 7.14
C LYS A 32 -11.79 5.13 6.93
N LEU A 33 -10.99 4.07 7.05
CA LEU A 33 -11.42 2.69 6.89
C LEU A 33 -11.75 2.01 8.22
N GLU A 34 -11.64 2.71 9.35
CA GLU A 34 -11.83 2.12 10.69
C GLU A 34 -11.02 0.83 10.87
N LEU A 35 -9.73 0.88 10.46
CA LEU A 35 -8.84 -0.28 10.54
C LEU A 35 -8.33 -0.45 11.97
N GLU A 36 -8.46 -1.66 12.49
CA GLU A 36 -7.96 -2.06 13.82
C GLU A 36 -7.03 -3.27 13.69
N PRO A 37 -5.99 -3.42 14.53
CA PRO A 37 -5.21 -4.65 14.59
C PRO A 37 -6.03 -5.85 15.08
N PRO A 38 -5.91 -7.04 14.46
CA PRO A 38 -5.19 -7.33 13.22
C PRO A 38 -5.86 -6.68 12.01
N THR A 39 -5.09 -5.89 11.26
CA THR A 39 -5.59 -5.04 10.16
C THR A 39 -6.09 -5.85 8.98
N ASP A 40 -7.27 -5.50 8.46
CA ASP A 40 -7.78 -6.02 7.19
C ASP A 40 -7.05 -5.37 5.99
N LEU A 41 -5.94 -5.99 5.59
CA LEU A 41 -5.12 -5.53 4.47
C LEU A 41 -5.84 -5.66 3.12
N HIS A 42 -6.82 -6.54 2.98
CA HIS A 42 -7.60 -6.64 1.74
C HIS A 42 -8.50 -5.43 1.57
N ARG A 43 -9.11 -4.95 2.65
CA ARG A 43 -9.90 -3.72 2.64
C ARG A 43 -9.05 -2.49 2.30
N ALA A 44 -7.87 -2.37 2.92
CA ALA A 44 -6.92 -1.28 2.62
C ALA A 44 -6.44 -1.33 1.15
N ALA A 45 -6.06 -2.50 0.66
CA ALA A 45 -5.63 -2.71 -0.73
C ALA A 45 -6.73 -2.33 -1.73
N SER A 46 -7.95 -2.83 -1.52
CA SER A 46 -9.11 -2.54 -2.37
C SER A 46 -9.41 -1.04 -2.44
N PHE A 47 -9.34 -0.35 -1.30
CA PHE A 47 -9.54 1.10 -1.24
C PHE A 47 -8.50 1.87 -2.08
N GLN A 48 -7.26 1.38 -2.09
CA GLN A 48 -6.15 1.93 -2.87
C GLN A 48 -6.11 1.47 -4.33
N GLY A 49 -7.16 0.79 -4.82
CA GLY A 49 -7.26 0.37 -6.21
C GLY A 49 -6.44 -0.88 -6.56
N ILE A 50 -5.96 -1.62 -5.55
CA ILE A 50 -5.37 -2.95 -5.72
C ILE A 50 -6.51 -3.97 -5.80
N LYS A 51 -6.54 -4.70 -6.90
CA LYS A 51 -7.60 -5.65 -7.24
C LYS A 51 -7.42 -7.01 -6.60
N ASP A 52 -6.17 -7.43 -6.43
CA ASP A 52 -5.86 -8.77 -5.95
C ASP A 52 -4.50 -8.83 -5.25
N ILE A 53 -4.35 -9.82 -4.37
CA ILE A 53 -3.14 -10.13 -3.63
C ILE A 53 -2.80 -11.60 -3.87
N HIS A 54 -1.74 -11.84 -4.65
CA HIS A 54 -1.29 -13.17 -5.02
C HIS A 54 -0.15 -13.64 -4.13
N VAL A 55 -0.07 -14.96 -3.95
CA VAL A 55 1.05 -15.62 -3.27
C VAL A 55 1.75 -16.53 -4.28
N ALA A 56 2.99 -16.23 -4.62
CA ALA A 56 3.74 -16.92 -5.67
C ALA A 56 5.15 -17.31 -5.22
N GLU A 57 5.75 -18.29 -5.91
CA GLU A 57 7.19 -18.52 -5.81
C GLU A 57 7.92 -17.40 -6.55
N MET A 58 8.81 -16.71 -5.86
CA MET A 58 9.57 -15.57 -6.41
C MET A 58 10.80 -15.27 -5.55
N ASP A 59 11.78 -14.58 -6.14
CA ASP A 59 13.05 -14.25 -5.47
C ASP A 59 12.93 -13.04 -4.52
N TRP A 60 12.00 -12.13 -4.80
CA TRP A 60 11.80 -10.89 -4.02
C TRP A 60 10.70 -11.07 -2.96
N ALA A 61 10.60 -10.18 -1.98
CA ALA A 61 9.58 -10.30 -0.93
C ALA A 61 8.16 -9.99 -1.46
N GLY A 62 8.05 -8.95 -2.29
CA GLY A 62 6.81 -8.44 -2.85
C GLY A 62 7.00 -7.74 -4.19
N MET A 63 5.90 -7.50 -4.87
CA MET A 63 5.83 -6.73 -6.12
C MET A 63 4.44 -6.13 -6.27
N LEU A 64 4.37 -4.83 -6.56
CA LEU A 64 3.18 -4.15 -7.06
C LEU A 64 3.27 -4.00 -8.59
N ALA A 65 2.29 -4.54 -9.31
CA ALA A 65 2.25 -4.47 -10.78
C ALA A 65 0.88 -3.96 -11.27
N PRO A 66 0.82 -3.23 -12.40
CA PRO A 66 -0.46 -2.86 -13.01
C PRO A 66 -1.22 -4.09 -13.49
N SER A 67 -2.53 -4.12 -13.30
CA SER A 67 -3.38 -5.19 -13.84
C SER A 67 -3.82 -4.88 -15.27
N GLU A 68 -4.04 -5.92 -16.09
CA GLU A 68 -4.55 -5.78 -17.46
C GLU A 68 -5.90 -5.07 -17.53
N SER A 69 -6.71 -5.18 -16.48
CA SER A 69 -8.03 -4.55 -16.40
C SER A 69 -8.01 -3.17 -15.73
N GLY A 70 -6.82 -2.59 -15.48
CA GLY A 70 -6.61 -1.36 -14.72
C GLY A 70 -6.44 -1.59 -13.21
N GLY A 71 -5.94 -0.60 -12.46
CA GLY A 71 -5.56 -0.78 -11.05
C GLY A 71 -4.30 -1.63 -10.89
N PHE A 72 -4.07 -2.18 -9.70
CA PHE A 72 -2.84 -2.91 -9.37
C PHE A 72 -3.09 -4.32 -8.84
N ILE A 73 -2.06 -5.16 -8.87
CA ILE A 73 -2.00 -6.46 -8.22
C ILE A 73 -0.75 -6.47 -7.34
N ILE A 74 -0.91 -6.92 -6.10
CA ILE A 74 0.22 -7.24 -5.23
C ILE A 74 0.54 -8.72 -5.40
N THR A 75 1.81 -9.07 -5.55
CA THR A 75 2.29 -10.45 -5.41
C THR A 75 3.28 -10.51 -4.26
N VAL A 76 3.11 -11.45 -3.33
CA VAL A 76 4.06 -11.69 -2.24
C VAL A 76 4.62 -13.10 -2.28
N ARG A 77 5.83 -13.24 -1.76
CA ARG A 77 6.57 -14.50 -1.78
C ARG A 77 5.93 -15.56 -0.88
N ARG A 78 5.72 -16.74 -1.46
CA ARG A 78 5.14 -17.91 -0.78
C ARG A 78 5.95 -18.39 0.41
N ALA A 79 7.28 -18.40 0.28
CA ALA A 79 8.20 -18.87 1.31
C ALA A 79 8.22 -18.04 2.59
N ASP A 80 7.75 -16.78 2.55
CA ASP A 80 7.72 -15.92 3.74
C ASP A 80 6.63 -16.31 4.73
N GLN A 81 6.91 -16.19 6.03
CA GLN A 81 5.91 -16.44 7.07
C GLN A 81 4.73 -15.45 6.98
N PRO A 82 3.53 -15.79 7.48
CA PRO A 82 2.33 -14.94 7.38
C PRO A 82 2.55 -13.48 7.82
N HIS A 83 3.25 -13.24 8.94
CA HIS A 83 3.50 -11.89 9.42
C HIS A 83 4.43 -11.08 8.48
N ARG A 84 5.43 -11.72 7.86
CA ARG A 84 6.30 -11.05 6.87
C ARG A 84 5.54 -10.74 5.59
N ARG A 85 4.64 -11.63 5.17
CA ARG A 85 3.74 -11.36 4.03
C ARG A 85 2.80 -10.20 4.33
N ASN A 86 2.21 -10.14 5.52
CA ASN A 86 1.35 -9.03 5.93
C ASN A 86 2.11 -7.69 5.92
N PHE A 87 3.34 -7.66 6.46
CA PHE A 87 4.20 -6.49 6.37
C PHE A 87 4.47 -6.09 4.92
N THR A 88 4.81 -7.06 4.07
CA THR A 88 5.09 -6.82 2.66
C THR A 88 3.85 -6.30 1.92
N ILE A 89 2.67 -6.87 2.16
CA ILE A 89 1.42 -6.37 1.59
C ILE A 89 1.20 -4.90 2.00
N GLY A 90 1.38 -4.56 3.29
CA GLY A 90 1.28 -3.18 3.75
C GLY A 90 2.30 -2.24 3.08
N HIS A 91 3.53 -2.72 2.87
CA HIS A 91 4.56 -1.99 2.14
C HIS A 91 4.15 -1.72 0.69
N GLU A 92 3.67 -2.73 -0.03
CA GLU A 92 3.22 -2.56 -1.42
C GLU A 92 1.97 -1.67 -1.53
N ILE A 93 1.06 -1.70 -0.54
CA ILE A 93 -0.05 -0.72 -0.47
C ILE A 93 0.49 0.70 -0.34
N THR A 94 1.54 0.91 0.46
CA THR A 94 2.13 2.26 0.66
C THR A 94 2.70 2.82 -0.65
N HIS A 95 3.16 1.96 -1.58
CA HIS A 95 3.61 2.41 -2.90
C HIS A 95 2.52 3.10 -3.73
N THR A 96 1.23 2.89 -3.46
CA THR A 96 0.15 3.59 -4.17
C THR A 96 -0.01 5.04 -3.73
N LEU A 97 0.57 5.42 -2.59
CA LEU A 97 0.54 6.80 -2.07
C LEU A 97 1.60 7.69 -2.71
N LEU A 98 2.61 7.09 -3.36
CA LEU A 98 3.83 7.76 -3.82
C LEU A 98 3.70 8.37 -5.22
#